data_AF-V6THM7-F1
#
_entry.id   AF-V6THM7-F1
#
_cell.length_a   1.000
_cell.length_b   1.000
_cell.length_c   1.000
_cell.angle_alpha   90.00
_cell.angle_beta   90.00
_cell.angle_gamma   90.00
#
_symmetry.space_group_name_H-M   'P 1'
#
loop_
_entity.id
_entity.type
_entity.pdbx_description
1 polymer ?
#
loop_
_entity_poly.entity_id
_entity_poly.type
_entity_poly.pdbx_seq_one_letter_code
_entity_poly.pdbx_strand_id
1 'polypeptide(L)'
;MTDFSKDKEKLAQATQGGENERAEIVVVHLPQGTSFLTSLNPEGNLLEEPICPDELRRDHEGFQAVLKEKGCRVYMPYDVLSEASPAEREVLMDQAMASLKYELHATGARITPKMKYCVSDEYKRKVLSALSTRNLVDVILSEPVIHLAPGVRNTALVTNSVEIHDGNNMVFMRDQQITTRRGIVMGQFQAPQRRREQVLALIFWKRLGARVVGDCREGGPHCMLEGGDFVPVSPGLAMMGVGLRSTYVGAQYLMSKDLLGTRRFAVVKDCFDQHQDRMHLDCTFSVLHDKLVVLDDYICSGMGLRYVDEWIDVGADAVKKAKSSAVTCGNYVLAKANVEFQQWLSENGYTIVRIPHEYQLAYGCNNLNLGNNCVLSVHQPTVDFIKADPAYISYCKSNNLPNGLDLVYVPFRGITRMYGSLHCASQVVYRTPLAPAAVKACEQEGDGVAAIYEKNGEPVDAAGKKFDCVIYIPSSVDDLIDGLKINLRDDAALSREIIADAYGLYQKLVSEGRVPYITWRMPSMPVVSLKGAAKAGSLKAVLDKIPQLTPFTPKAVEGAPAAYTRYLGLEQADICVDIK
;
A
#
# COMPACT_ATOMS: atom_id res chain seq x y z
N MET A 1 2.77 24.25 -21.32
CA MET A 1 3.03 22.85 -21.69
C MET A 1 4.19 22.35 -20.88
N THR A 2 3.92 21.46 -19.95
CA THR A 2 4.84 20.64 -19.19
C THR A 2 5.64 19.81 -20.17
N ASP A 3 6.91 20.19 -20.39
CA ASP A 3 7.82 19.47 -21.26
C ASP A 3 8.50 18.33 -20.48
N PHE A 4 8.12 17.10 -20.80
CA PHE A 4 8.74 15.87 -20.29
C PHE A 4 9.54 15.13 -21.38
N SER A 5 9.79 15.76 -22.54
CA SER A 5 10.52 15.13 -23.66
C SER A 5 11.95 14.73 -23.27
N LYS A 6 12.61 15.54 -22.43
CA LYS A 6 13.96 15.29 -21.90
C LYS A 6 14.04 14.10 -20.94
N ASP A 7 12.89 13.68 -20.41
CA ASP A 7 12.79 12.61 -19.41
C ASP A 7 12.20 11.32 -19.98
N LYS A 8 11.92 11.29 -21.29
CA LYS A 8 11.27 10.17 -21.97
C LYS A 8 12.00 8.84 -21.74
N GLU A 9 13.32 8.82 -21.80
CA GLU A 9 14.11 7.60 -21.55
C GLU A 9 14.00 7.13 -20.10
N LYS A 10 14.03 8.07 -19.14
CA LYS A 10 13.91 7.77 -17.71
C LYS A 10 12.51 7.29 -17.36
N LEU A 11 11.47 7.92 -17.92
CA LEU A 11 10.07 7.52 -17.76
C LEU A 11 9.82 6.14 -18.39
N ALA A 12 10.38 5.87 -19.57
CA ALA A 12 10.31 4.55 -20.22
C ALA A 12 11.05 3.44 -19.47
N GLN A 13 11.91 3.79 -18.51
CA GLN A 13 12.51 2.84 -17.56
C GLN A 13 11.67 2.73 -16.29
N ALA A 14 11.28 3.88 -15.70
CA ALA A 14 10.56 4.02 -14.43
C ALA A 14 11.06 3.05 -13.35
N THR A 15 12.24 3.33 -12.78
CA THR A 15 12.94 2.38 -11.92
C THR A 15 13.30 2.97 -10.56
N GLN A 16 13.17 2.15 -9.52
CA GLN A 16 13.75 2.38 -8.20
C GLN A 16 14.47 1.13 -7.72
N GLY A 17 15.77 1.25 -7.44
CA GLY A 17 16.57 0.21 -6.80
C GLY A 17 16.59 0.35 -5.28
N GLY A 18 16.80 1.55 -4.74
CA GLY A 18 16.81 1.80 -3.30
C GLY A 18 16.41 3.23 -2.91
N GLU A 19 15.82 3.43 -1.73
CA GLU A 19 15.39 4.73 -1.21
C GLU A 19 16.52 5.77 -1.12
N ASN A 20 17.76 5.31 -0.93
CA ASN A 20 18.95 6.18 -0.88
C ASN A 20 19.55 6.48 -2.26
N GLU A 21 19.09 5.83 -3.34
CA GLU A 21 19.48 6.23 -4.70
C GLU A 21 18.88 7.60 -5.03
N ARG A 22 19.65 8.44 -5.74
CA ARG A 22 19.26 9.82 -6.03
C ARG A 22 17.91 9.90 -6.75
N ALA A 23 16.92 10.50 -6.10
CA ALA A 23 15.63 10.81 -6.69
C ALA A 23 15.77 11.88 -7.77
N GLU A 24 15.07 11.69 -8.88
CA GLU A 24 15.28 12.50 -10.08
C GLU A 24 13.98 12.95 -10.75
N ILE A 25 12.93 12.13 -10.67
CA ILE A 25 11.59 12.45 -11.14
C ILE A 25 10.62 12.09 -10.03
N VAL A 26 9.85 13.09 -9.56
CA VAL A 26 8.89 12.97 -8.47
C VAL A 26 7.54 13.46 -8.95
N VAL A 27 6.48 12.73 -8.62
CA VAL A 27 5.10 13.10 -8.90
C VAL A 27 4.41 13.46 -7.60
N VAL A 28 3.73 14.59 -7.60
CA VAL A 28 2.91 15.10 -6.48
C VAL A 28 1.56 15.55 -7.02
N HIS A 29 0.58 15.72 -6.16
CA HIS A 29 -0.74 16.19 -6.57
C HIS A 29 -1.30 17.21 -5.58
N LEU A 30 -1.87 18.29 -6.10
CA LEU A 30 -2.64 19.25 -5.31
C LEU A 30 -4.13 18.98 -5.53
N PRO A 31 -4.89 18.66 -4.47
CA PRO A 31 -6.35 18.62 -4.53
C PRO A 31 -6.95 19.89 -5.14
N GLN A 32 -8.01 19.74 -5.94
CA GLN A 32 -8.63 20.84 -6.68
C GLN A 32 -9.83 21.42 -5.92
N GLY A 33 -10.49 22.46 -6.48
CA GLY A 33 -11.44 23.30 -5.74
C GLY A 33 -12.66 22.59 -5.13
N THR A 34 -13.07 21.43 -5.63
CA THR A 34 -14.15 20.63 -5.05
C THR A 34 -13.76 19.95 -3.75
N SER A 35 -12.46 19.77 -3.49
CA SER A 35 -11.94 18.98 -2.37
C SER A 35 -12.24 19.62 -1.02
N PHE A 36 -12.42 20.94 -1.02
CA PHE A 36 -12.92 21.67 0.14
C PHE A 36 -14.32 21.21 0.55
N LEU A 37 -15.25 21.03 -0.41
CA LEU A 37 -16.64 20.69 -0.11
C LEU A 37 -16.76 19.31 0.52
N THR A 38 -16.00 18.34 0.03
CA THR A 38 -15.95 16.99 0.59
C THR A 38 -15.24 16.97 1.95
N SER A 39 -14.28 17.87 2.19
CA SER A 39 -13.60 17.98 3.49
C SER A 39 -14.48 18.49 4.65
N LEU A 40 -15.70 18.97 4.38
CA LEU A 40 -16.64 19.43 5.42
C LEU A 40 -17.19 18.30 6.30
N ASN A 41 -16.89 17.04 5.96
CA ASN A 41 -17.02 15.88 6.84
C ASN A 41 -15.70 15.07 6.82
N PRO A 42 -14.74 15.36 7.73
CA PRO A 42 -13.42 14.73 7.74
C PRO A 42 -13.46 13.20 7.86
N GLU A 43 -14.18 12.68 8.86
CA GLU A 43 -14.28 11.24 9.14
C GLU A 43 -14.80 10.46 7.93
N GLY A 44 -15.86 10.96 7.28
CA GLY A 44 -16.46 10.34 6.11
C GLY A 44 -15.59 10.36 4.84
N ASN A 45 -14.50 11.14 4.85
CA ASN A 45 -13.62 11.34 3.69
C ASN A 45 -12.16 10.93 3.96
N LEU A 46 -11.92 10.16 5.04
CA LEU A 46 -10.59 9.72 5.46
C LEU A 46 -9.62 10.90 5.71
N LEU A 47 -10.09 11.92 6.42
CA LEU A 47 -9.28 13.06 6.84
C LEU A 47 -9.24 13.14 8.37
N GLU A 48 -8.07 13.47 8.93
CA GLU A 48 -7.87 13.66 10.37
C GLU A 48 -8.58 14.93 10.84
N GLU A 49 -8.51 15.99 10.03
CA GLU A 49 -9.07 17.31 10.31
C GLU A 49 -9.61 17.99 9.04
N PRO A 50 -10.43 19.05 9.18
CA PRO A 50 -10.85 19.87 8.03
C PRO A 50 -9.66 20.49 7.29
N ILE A 51 -9.79 20.62 5.97
CA ILE A 51 -8.75 21.20 5.12
C ILE A 51 -8.94 22.71 5.02
N CYS A 52 -7.84 23.46 5.10
CA CYS A 52 -7.77 24.87 4.71
C CYS A 52 -7.13 24.96 3.31
N PRO A 53 -7.87 25.31 2.24
CA PRO A 53 -7.35 25.32 0.87
C PRO A 53 -6.12 26.21 0.66
N ASP A 54 -6.04 27.35 1.37
CA ASP A 54 -4.91 28.27 1.26
C ASP A 54 -3.64 27.69 1.93
N GLU A 55 -3.78 27.05 3.10
CA GLU A 55 -2.68 26.33 3.76
C GLU A 55 -2.21 25.15 2.91
N LEU A 56 -3.16 24.34 2.40
CA LEU A 56 -2.89 23.20 1.52
C LEU A 56 -2.06 23.64 0.30
N ARG A 57 -2.50 24.69 -0.39
CA ARG A 57 -1.80 25.23 -1.57
C ARG A 57 -0.40 25.71 -1.20
N ARG A 58 -0.27 26.55 -0.17
CA ARG A 58 1.01 27.12 0.25
C ARG A 58 2.01 26.03 0.61
N ASP A 59 1.60 25.06 1.41
CA ASP A 59 2.48 23.99 1.89
C ASP A 59 2.86 23.04 0.75
N HIS A 60 1.94 22.73 -0.17
CA HIS A 60 2.23 21.95 -1.37
C HIS A 60 3.18 22.67 -2.34
N GLU A 61 3.00 23.98 -2.57
CA GLU A 61 3.93 24.80 -3.37
C GLU A 61 5.32 24.88 -2.71
N GLY A 62 5.38 25.00 -1.38
CA GLY A 62 6.62 24.95 -0.61
C GLY A 62 7.34 23.61 -0.77
N PHE A 63 6.62 22.49 -0.66
CA PHE A 63 7.19 21.16 -0.89
C PHE A 63 7.74 20.99 -2.31
N GLN A 64 7.01 21.43 -3.33
CA GLN A 64 7.51 21.43 -4.71
C GLN A 64 8.78 22.26 -4.88
N ALA A 65 8.87 23.41 -4.21
CA ALA A 65 10.06 24.26 -4.26
C ALA A 65 11.27 23.55 -3.67
N VAL A 66 11.11 22.89 -2.50
CA VAL A 66 12.18 22.08 -1.87
C VAL A 66 12.62 20.95 -2.80
N LEU A 67 11.69 20.19 -3.40
CA LEU A 67 12.04 19.12 -4.35
C LEU A 67 12.86 19.65 -5.54
N LYS A 68 12.45 20.78 -6.13
CA LYS A 68 13.13 21.41 -7.27
C LYS A 68 14.51 21.94 -6.88
N GLU A 69 14.63 22.56 -5.69
CA GLU A 69 15.91 23.03 -5.14
C GLU A 69 16.90 21.87 -4.95
N LYS A 70 16.42 20.71 -4.48
CA LYS A 70 17.22 19.48 -4.36
C LYS A 70 17.45 18.75 -5.69
N GLY A 71 17.04 19.35 -6.81
CA GLY A 71 17.34 18.89 -8.16
C GLY A 71 16.38 17.83 -8.72
N CYS A 72 15.22 17.64 -8.10
CA CYS A 72 14.17 16.78 -8.64
C CYS A 72 13.36 17.52 -9.73
N ARG A 73 12.97 16.80 -10.78
CA ARG A 73 11.88 17.24 -11.66
C ARG A 73 10.57 16.84 -11.04
N VAL A 74 9.62 17.77 -11.00
CA VAL A 74 8.32 17.56 -10.35
C VAL A 74 7.22 17.66 -11.40
N TYR A 75 6.38 16.63 -11.47
CA TYR A 75 5.20 16.59 -12.33
C TYR A 75 3.93 16.45 -11.50
N MET A 76 2.86 17.09 -11.96
CA MET A 76 1.54 16.98 -11.35
C MET A 76 0.56 16.34 -12.34
N PRO A 77 -0.20 15.29 -11.95
CA PRO A 77 -1.14 14.64 -12.85
C PRO A 77 -2.14 15.62 -13.46
N TYR A 78 -2.67 16.54 -12.65
CA TYR A 78 -3.64 17.54 -13.08
C TYR A 78 -3.11 18.43 -14.20
N ASP A 79 -1.91 19.00 -14.01
CA ASP A 79 -1.28 19.90 -14.99
C ASP A 79 -0.91 19.16 -16.28
N VAL A 80 -0.31 17.97 -16.13
CA VAL A 80 0.09 17.14 -17.28
C VAL A 80 -1.12 16.77 -18.12
N LEU A 81 -2.21 16.29 -17.51
CA LEU A 81 -3.43 15.89 -18.21
C LEU A 81 -4.20 17.08 -18.79
N SER A 82 -4.20 18.23 -18.12
CA SER A 82 -4.87 19.45 -18.60
C SER A 82 -4.31 19.98 -19.91
N GLU A 83 -3.08 19.62 -20.26
CA GLU A 83 -2.40 20.03 -21.48
C GLU A 83 -2.38 18.93 -22.56
N ALA A 84 -3.33 17.97 -22.51
CA ALA A 84 -3.45 16.89 -23.48
C ALA A 84 -3.54 17.39 -24.93
N SER A 85 -2.85 16.72 -25.86
CA SER A 85 -3.01 16.97 -27.29
C SER A 85 -4.43 16.61 -27.76
N PRO A 86 -4.87 17.05 -28.95
CA PRO A 86 -6.21 16.72 -29.44
C PRO A 86 -6.52 15.22 -29.44
N ALA A 87 -5.56 14.36 -29.80
CA ALA A 87 -5.74 12.91 -29.81
C ALA A 87 -5.88 12.32 -28.39
N GLU A 88 -5.11 12.84 -27.43
CA GLU A 88 -5.16 12.41 -26.03
C GLU A 88 -6.39 12.96 -25.31
N ARG A 89 -6.89 14.12 -25.73
CA ARG A 89 -8.13 14.70 -25.22
C ARG A 89 -9.33 13.79 -25.46
N GLU A 90 -9.36 13.01 -26.54
CA GLU A 90 -10.44 12.04 -26.77
C GLU A 90 -10.46 10.93 -25.71
N VAL A 91 -9.29 10.50 -25.21
CA VAL A 91 -9.23 9.54 -24.08
C VAL A 91 -9.82 10.16 -22.82
N LEU A 92 -9.50 11.43 -22.54
CA LEU A 92 -10.09 12.16 -21.41
C LEU A 92 -11.59 12.39 -21.59
N MET A 93 -12.04 12.63 -22.82
CA MET A 93 -13.45 12.80 -23.16
C MET A 93 -14.24 11.51 -22.88
N ASP A 94 -13.72 10.37 -23.32
CA ASP A 94 -14.36 9.07 -23.08
C ASP A 94 -14.37 8.73 -21.58
N GLN A 95 -13.30 9.04 -20.84
CA GLN A 95 -13.28 8.87 -19.39
C GLN A 95 -14.26 9.82 -18.69
N ALA A 96 -14.33 11.09 -19.08
CA ALA A 96 -15.29 12.05 -18.52
C ALA A 96 -16.74 11.65 -18.80
N MET A 97 -17.02 11.05 -19.96
CA MET A 97 -18.33 10.46 -20.30
C MET A 97 -18.72 9.32 -19.36
N ALA A 98 -17.74 8.50 -18.93
CA ALA A 98 -17.93 7.42 -17.97
C ALA A 98 -18.09 7.92 -16.53
N SER A 99 -17.38 9.00 -16.17
CA SER A 99 -17.42 9.62 -14.84
C SER A 99 -18.71 10.43 -14.59
N LEU A 100 -19.21 11.18 -15.58
CA LEU A 100 -20.41 12.01 -15.43
C LEU A 100 -21.71 11.19 -15.54
N LYS A 101 -22.55 11.25 -14.50
CA LYS A 101 -23.85 10.57 -14.45
C LYS A 101 -25.01 11.57 -14.39
N TYR A 102 -26.10 11.22 -15.09
CA TYR A 102 -27.37 11.93 -15.02
C TYR A 102 -28.43 10.99 -14.45
N GLU A 103 -29.11 11.41 -13.38
CA GLU A 103 -30.18 10.64 -12.76
C GLU A 103 -31.49 11.42 -12.81
N LEU A 104 -32.49 10.89 -13.52
CA LEU A 104 -33.78 11.54 -13.67
C LEU A 104 -34.82 10.98 -12.68
N HIS A 105 -35.18 11.78 -11.69
CA HIS A 105 -36.21 11.50 -10.69
C HIS A 105 -37.57 12.04 -11.17
N ALA A 106 -38.34 11.22 -11.88
CA ALA A 106 -39.57 11.64 -12.54
C ALA A 106 -40.86 11.00 -11.95
N THR A 107 -40.90 10.79 -10.64
CA THR A 107 -42.05 10.20 -9.95
C THR A 107 -43.34 10.97 -10.27
N GLY A 108 -44.27 10.30 -10.96
CA GLY A 108 -45.60 10.84 -11.30
C GLY A 108 -45.65 11.83 -12.48
N ALA A 109 -44.53 12.12 -13.15
CA ALA A 109 -44.48 13.09 -14.24
C ALA A 109 -44.36 12.43 -15.63
N ARG A 110 -44.96 13.06 -16.66
CA ARG A 110 -44.82 12.61 -18.04
C ARG A 110 -43.41 12.94 -18.57
N ILE A 111 -42.66 11.91 -18.93
CA ILE A 111 -41.36 12.06 -19.61
C ILE A 111 -41.57 12.55 -21.05
N THR A 112 -41.03 13.72 -21.38
CA THR A 112 -41.05 14.27 -22.73
C THR A 112 -39.84 13.81 -23.57
N PRO A 113 -39.90 13.83 -24.91
CA PRO A 113 -38.75 13.53 -25.76
C PRO A 113 -37.54 14.42 -25.47
N LYS A 114 -37.78 15.70 -25.16
CA LYS A 114 -36.72 16.65 -24.77
C LYS A 114 -36.01 16.22 -23.49
N MET A 115 -36.74 15.72 -22.49
CA MET A 115 -36.14 15.21 -21.25
C MET A 115 -35.28 13.98 -21.51
N LYS A 116 -35.77 13.02 -22.33
CA LYS A 116 -34.98 11.84 -22.71
C LYS A 116 -33.67 12.23 -23.40
N TYR A 117 -33.72 13.19 -24.30
CA TYR A 117 -32.53 13.73 -24.95
C TYR A 117 -31.57 14.34 -23.93
N CYS A 118 -32.03 15.21 -23.02
CA CYS A 118 -31.19 15.90 -22.04
C CYS A 118 -30.50 14.98 -21.00
N VAL A 119 -30.89 13.72 -20.90
CA VAL A 119 -30.20 12.71 -20.07
C VAL A 119 -29.52 11.60 -20.88
N SER A 120 -29.53 11.72 -22.21
CA SER A 120 -28.88 10.77 -23.11
C SER A 120 -27.36 11.00 -23.19
N ASP A 121 -26.63 9.98 -23.61
CA ASP A 121 -25.20 10.10 -23.88
C ASP A 121 -24.90 11.05 -25.04
N GLU A 122 -25.83 11.23 -26.00
CA GLU A 122 -25.67 12.22 -27.08
C GLU A 122 -25.62 13.64 -26.51
N TYR A 123 -26.53 13.98 -25.60
CA TYR A 123 -26.52 15.28 -24.93
C TYR A 123 -25.32 15.42 -24.00
N LYS A 124 -24.99 14.38 -23.24
CA LYS A 124 -23.80 14.36 -22.36
C LYS A 124 -22.53 14.65 -23.17
N ARG A 125 -22.35 13.98 -24.31
CA ARG A 125 -21.21 14.20 -25.21
C ARG A 125 -21.21 15.61 -25.77
N LYS A 126 -22.36 16.18 -26.14
CA LYS A 126 -22.47 17.58 -26.56
C LYS A 126 -22.03 18.55 -25.46
N VAL A 127 -22.46 18.34 -24.21
CA VAL A 127 -22.08 19.18 -23.06
C VAL A 127 -20.57 19.09 -22.81
N LEU A 128 -20.03 17.89 -22.67
CA LEU A 128 -18.61 17.69 -22.39
C LEU A 128 -17.70 18.17 -23.54
N SER A 129 -18.16 18.11 -24.79
CA SER A 129 -17.38 18.60 -25.94
C SER A 129 -17.14 20.11 -25.90
N ALA A 130 -18.04 20.87 -25.26
CA ALA A 130 -17.88 22.31 -25.09
C ALA A 130 -16.90 22.70 -23.97
N LEU A 131 -16.47 21.73 -23.15
CA LEU A 131 -15.58 21.96 -22.02
C LEU A 131 -14.10 21.99 -22.44
N SER A 132 -13.28 22.74 -21.70
CA SER A 132 -11.82 22.69 -21.86
C SER A 132 -11.26 21.33 -21.40
N THR A 133 -10.06 20.96 -21.85
CA THR A 133 -9.36 19.75 -21.37
C THR A 133 -9.24 19.74 -19.84
N ARG A 134 -8.93 20.89 -19.24
CA ARG A 134 -8.88 21.07 -17.79
C ARG A 134 -10.20 20.70 -17.12
N ASN A 135 -11.32 21.15 -17.67
CA ASN A 135 -12.64 20.82 -17.14
C ASN A 135 -13.01 19.35 -17.34
N LEU A 136 -12.50 18.68 -18.37
CA LEU A 136 -12.64 17.22 -18.47
C LEU A 136 -11.90 16.51 -17.33
N VAL A 137 -10.69 16.96 -16.98
CA VAL A 137 -9.95 16.43 -15.82
C VAL A 137 -10.71 16.69 -14.52
N ASP A 138 -11.30 17.88 -14.34
CA ASP A 138 -12.15 18.19 -13.18
C ASP A 138 -13.35 17.22 -13.09
N VAL A 139 -14.02 16.92 -14.21
CA VAL A 139 -15.15 15.96 -14.26
C VAL A 139 -14.70 14.53 -13.91
N ILE A 140 -13.50 14.12 -14.35
CA ILE A 140 -12.97 12.79 -14.03
C ILE A 140 -12.64 12.70 -12.52
N LEU A 141 -12.02 13.73 -11.95
CA LEU A 141 -11.65 13.76 -10.52
C LEU A 141 -12.86 13.84 -9.59
N SER A 142 -13.93 14.54 -10.00
CA SER A 142 -15.11 14.78 -9.17
C SER A 142 -16.24 13.76 -9.37
N GLU A 143 -16.19 12.96 -10.45
CA GLU A 143 -17.21 11.98 -10.88
C GLU A 143 -18.66 12.40 -10.56
N PRO A 144 -19.12 13.56 -11.06
CA PRO A 144 -20.35 14.15 -10.56
C PRO A 144 -21.59 13.36 -10.98
N VAL A 145 -22.56 13.26 -10.08
CA VAL A 145 -23.92 12.78 -10.37
C VAL A 145 -24.88 13.97 -10.30
N ILE A 146 -25.51 14.27 -11.44
CA ILE A 146 -26.51 15.35 -11.51
C ILE A 146 -27.89 14.72 -11.34
N HIS A 147 -28.52 14.96 -10.19
CA HIS A 147 -29.88 14.51 -9.94
C HIS A 147 -30.88 15.55 -10.47
N LEU A 148 -31.67 15.13 -11.44
CA LEU A 148 -32.57 15.95 -12.23
C LEU A 148 -34.02 15.59 -11.91
N ALA A 149 -34.91 16.57 -11.98
CA ALA A 149 -36.35 16.36 -11.95
C ALA A 149 -37.05 17.09 -13.11
N PRO A 150 -38.26 16.65 -13.51
CA PRO A 150 -39.09 17.37 -14.47
C PRO A 150 -39.36 18.81 -14.02
N GLY A 151 -39.20 19.77 -14.94
CA GLY A 151 -39.59 21.16 -14.68
C GLY A 151 -41.11 21.36 -14.75
N VAL A 152 -41.63 22.30 -13.96
CA VAL A 152 -43.09 22.49 -13.80
C VAL A 152 -43.66 23.59 -14.72
N ARG A 153 -42.85 24.56 -15.17
CA ARG A 153 -43.34 25.74 -15.93
C ARG A 153 -42.57 26.01 -17.22
N ASN A 154 -41.31 26.46 -17.11
CA ASN A 154 -40.58 27.06 -18.25
C ASN A 154 -39.33 26.29 -18.67
N THR A 155 -38.94 25.25 -17.92
CA THR A 155 -37.77 24.40 -18.22
C THR A 155 -38.20 22.96 -18.34
N ALA A 156 -37.51 22.18 -19.19
CA ALA A 156 -37.80 20.76 -19.34
C ALA A 156 -37.33 19.95 -18.12
N LEU A 157 -36.24 20.39 -17.48
CA LEU A 157 -35.62 19.78 -16.31
C LEU A 157 -35.21 20.87 -15.31
N VAL A 158 -35.08 20.47 -14.05
CA VAL A 158 -34.44 21.22 -12.97
C VAL A 158 -33.40 20.32 -12.30
N THR A 159 -32.28 20.89 -11.88
CA THR A 159 -31.29 20.18 -11.06
C THR A 159 -31.73 20.27 -9.60
N ASN A 160 -31.95 19.12 -8.96
CA ASN A 160 -32.32 19.05 -7.55
C ASN A 160 -31.08 19.11 -6.65
N SER A 161 -30.07 18.31 -6.99
CA SER A 161 -28.82 18.20 -6.25
C SER A 161 -27.70 17.75 -7.19
N VAL A 162 -26.47 17.99 -6.74
CA VAL A 162 -25.26 17.47 -7.37
C VAL A 162 -24.50 16.70 -6.31
N GLU A 163 -24.24 15.43 -6.56
CA GLU A 163 -23.35 14.61 -5.76
C GLU A 163 -21.96 14.65 -6.40
N ILE A 164 -20.93 14.79 -5.56
CA ILE A 164 -19.53 14.85 -5.96
C ILE A 164 -18.79 13.76 -5.18
N HIS A 165 -18.07 12.91 -5.91
CA HIS A 165 -17.21 11.90 -5.33
C HIS A 165 -15.76 12.36 -5.55
N ASP A 166 -15.27 13.24 -4.69
CA ASP A 166 -13.95 13.81 -4.87
C ASP A 166 -12.85 12.80 -4.52
N GLY A 167 -11.88 12.64 -5.41
CA GLY A 167 -10.66 11.87 -5.18
C GLY A 167 -9.64 12.62 -4.32
N ASN A 168 -10.03 13.19 -3.17
CA ASN A 168 -9.15 13.99 -2.29
C ASN A 168 -7.82 13.28 -1.97
N ASN A 169 -7.88 11.96 -1.82
CA ASN A 169 -6.72 11.11 -1.48
C ASN A 169 -5.74 10.93 -2.65
N MET A 170 -6.03 11.44 -3.86
CA MET A 170 -5.05 11.57 -4.94
C MET A 170 -3.85 12.43 -4.54
N VAL A 171 -3.97 13.29 -3.51
CA VAL A 171 -2.82 13.98 -2.92
C VAL A 171 -1.72 12.99 -2.51
N PHE A 172 -2.12 11.80 -2.07
CA PHE A 172 -1.23 10.71 -1.70
C PHE A 172 -0.86 9.88 -2.91
N MET A 173 -0.04 10.48 -3.77
CA MET A 173 0.48 9.85 -4.99
C MET A 173 1.26 8.56 -4.71
N ARG A 174 1.62 8.26 -3.46
CA ARG A 174 2.30 7.02 -3.09
C ARG A 174 1.43 5.78 -3.28
N ASP A 175 0.11 5.85 -3.10
CA ASP A 175 -0.63 4.62 -2.80
C ASP A 175 -1.22 3.90 -4.03
N GLN A 176 -1.48 4.63 -5.11
CA GLN A 176 -2.16 4.07 -6.29
C GLN A 176 -1.25 3.08 -7.05
N GLN A 177 0.07 3.17 -6.86
CA GLN A 177 1.07 2.37 -7.54
C GLN A 177 2.34 2.19 -6.70
N ILE A 178 3.21 1.29 -7.13
CA ILE A 178 4.61 1.22 -6.68
C ILE A 178 5.54 1.36 -7.88
N THR A 179 6.77 1.80 -7.65
CA THR A 179 7.83 1.74 -8.67
C THR A 179 8.90 0.75 -8.19
N THR A 180 9.11 -0.31 -8.96
CA THR A 180 10.12 -1.34 -8.68
C THR A 180 11.32 -1.15 -9.61
N ARG A 181 12.27 -2.11 -9.62
CA ARG A 181 13.34 -2.13 -10.62
C ARG A 181 12.86 -2.54 -12.01
N ARG A 182 11.65 -3.12 -12.12
CA ARG A 182 11.06 -3.55 -13.39
C ARG A 182 10.25 -2.44 -14.06
N GLY A 183 9.64 -1.56 -13.28
CA GLY A 183 8.70 -0.55 -13.74
C GLY A 183 7.69 -0.17 -12.67
N ILE A 184 6.66 0.56 -13.09
CA ILE A 184 5.48 0.86 -12.27
C ILE A 184 4.57 -0.37 -12.22
N VAL A 185 4.13 -0.75 -11.03
CA VAL A 185 3.05 -1.72 -10.82
C VAL A 185 1.85 -0.98 -10.24
N MET A 186 0.70 -1.07 -10.91
CA MET A 186 -0.53 -0.48 -10.39
C MET A 186 -1.02 -1.32 -9.21
N GLY A 187 -1.35 -0.64 -8.10
CA GLY A 187 -1.85 -1.28 -6.89
C GLY A 187 -3.32 -1.70 -7.00
N GLN A 188 -3.88 -2.15 -5.89
CA GLN A 188 -5.32 -2.40 -5.72
C GLN A 188 -5.70 -2.03 -4.29
N PHE A 189 -6.54 -1.01 -4.15
CA PHE A 189 -6.96 -0.49 -2.85
C PHE A 189 -7.91 -1.43 -2.11
N GLN A 190 -7.64 -1.61 -0.81
CA GLN A 190 -8.58 -2.24 0.11
C GLN A 190 -9.87 -1.40 0.19
N ALA A 191 -9.74 -0.09 0.47
CA ALA A 191 -10.84 0.85 0.63
C ALA A 191 -11.58 1.11 -0.71
N PRO A 192 -12.87 0.76 -0.85
CA PRO A 192 -13.61 0.93 -2.11
C PRO A 192 -13.65 2.36 -2.63
N GLN A 193 -13.75 3.35 -1.73
CA GLN A 193 -13.77 4.77 -2.08
C GLN A 193 -12.49 5.25 -2.81
N ARG A 194 -11.35 4.59 -2.60
CA ARG A 194 -10.06 4.95 -3.23
C ARG A 194 -9.83 4.30 -4.60
N ARG A 195 -10.60 3.27 -4.97
CA ARG A 195 -10.38 2.50 -6.22
C ARG A 195 -10.47 3.34 -7.50
N ARG A 196 -11.18 4.47 -7.44
CA ARG A 196 -11.36 5.41 -8.55
C ARG A 196 -10.06 6.16 -8.91
N GLU A 197 -9.21 6.40 -7.91
CA GLU A 197 -7.90 7.09 -8.05
C GLU A 197 -7.01 6.44 -9.12
N GLN A 198 -7.05 5.11 -9.21
CA GLN A 198 -6.20 4.31 -10.09
C GLN A 198 -6.44 4.59 -11.57
N VAL A 199 -7.67 4.94 -11.95
CA VAL A 199 -8.02 5.19 -13.35
C VAL A 199 -7.29 6.43 -13.85
N LEU A 200 -7.34 7.53 -13.08
CA LEU A 200 -6.66 8.76 -13.43
C LEU A 200 -5.14 8.58 -13.41
N ALA A 201 -4.61 7.87 -12.40
CA ALA A 201 -3.20 7.54 -12.33
C ALA A 201 -2.73 6.78 -13.59
N LEU A 202 -3.49 5.78 -14.05
CA LEU A 202 -3.16 5.02 -15.26
C LEU A 202 -3.14 5.90 -16.52
N ILE A 203 -4.15 6.77 -16.70
CA ILE A 203 -4.20 7.71 -17.84
C ILE A 203 -2.97 8.63 -17.80
N PHE A 204 -2.63 9.13 -16.62
CA PHE A 204 -1.45 9.96 -16.39
C PHE A 204 -0.14 9.23 -16.73
N TRP A 205 0.07 8.02 -16.23
CA TRP A 205 1.28 7.23 -16.51
C TRP A 205 1.43 6.93 -17.99
N LYS A 206 0.32 6.56 -18.65
CA LYS A 206 0.29 6.32 -20.10
C LYS A 206 0.70 7.57 -20.88
N ARG A 207 0.21 8.74 -20.49
CA ARG A 207 0.56 10.02 -21.11
C ARG A 207 2.03 10.39 -20.92
N LEU A 208 2.58 10.16 -19.74
CA LEU A 208 4.01 10.36 -19.49
C LEU A 208 4.89 9.37 -20.25
N GLY A 209 4.32 8.32 -20.85
CA GLY A 209 5.09 7.22 -21.44
C GLY A 209 5.86 6.43 -20.38
N ALA A 210 5.35 6.43 -19.14
CA ALA A 210 5.96 5.70 -18.04
C ALA A 210 5.75 4.19 -18.21
N ARG A 211 6.76 3.39 -17.85
CA ARG A 211 6.73 1.94 -18.01
C ARG A 211 5.89 1.28 -16.92
N VAL A 212 4.61 1.04 -17.20
CA VAL A 212 3.74 0.19 -16.37
C VAL A 212 3.96 -1.28 -16.75
N VAL A 213 4.30 -2.13 -15.79
CA VAL A 213 4.68 -3.54 -16.01
C VAL A 213 3.74 -4.56 -15.39
N GLY A 214 2.85 -4.13 -14.50
CA GLY A 214 1.88 -5.01 -13.86
C GLY A 214 0.73 -4.25 -13.23
N ASP A 215 -0.31 -5.00 -12.88
CA ASP A 215 -1.54 -4.48 -12.29
C ASP A 215 -2.13 -5.51 -11.34
N CYS A 216 -2.14 -5.20 -10.04
CA CYS A 216 -2.61 -6.10 -9.00
C CYS A 216 -4.07 -6.57 -9.20
N ARG A 217 -4.89 -5.85 -9.97
CA ARG A 217 -6.26 -6.26 -10.32
C ARG A 217 -6.31 -7.55 -11.12
N GLU A 218 -5.24 -7.89 -11.83
CA GLU A 218 -5.08 -9.18 -12.52
C GLU A 218 -4.87 -10.35 -11.56
N GLY A 219 -4.44 -10.08 -10.32
CA GLY A 219 -4.27 -11.07 -9.25
C GLY A 219 -5.58 -11.43 -8.54
N GLY A 220 -6.69 -10.77 -8.89
CA GLY A 220 -8.01 -11.03 -8.34
C GLY A 220 -8.39 -10.14 -7.14
N PRO A 221 -9.58 -10.34 -6.56
CA PRO A 221 -10.16 -9.41 -5.59
C PRO A 221 -9.38 -9.28 -4.28
N HIS A 222 -8.56 -10.26 -3.90
CA HIS A 222 -7.74 -10.22 -2.69
C HIS A 222 -6.28 -9.83 -2.94
N CYS A 223 -5.90 -9.51 -4.18
CA CYS A 223 -4.55 -9.07 -4.52
C CYS A 223 -4.38 -7.58 -4.22
N MET A 224 -4.42 -7.22 -2.94
CA MET A 224 -4.39 -5.82 -2.50
C MET A 224 -2.95 -5.34 -2.29
N LEU A 225 -2.67 -4.14 -2.77
CA LEU A 225 -1.38 -3.47 -2.68
C LEU A 225 -1.63 -1.95 -2.68
N GLU A 226 -1.19 -1.28 -1.63
CA GLU A 226 -1.07 0.17 -1.55
C GLU A 226 0.42 0.54 -1.43
N GLY A 227 0.86 1.56 -2.14
CA GLY A 227 2.29 1.83 -2.27
C GLY A 227 3.00 2.31 -1.00
N GLY A 228 2.29 2.79 0.03
CA GLY A 228 2.87 3.06 1.35
C GLY A 228 3.47 1.82 2.03
N ASP A 229 3.02 0.62 1.65
CA ASP A 229 3.58 -0.62 2.16
C ASP A 229 4.87 -1.05 1.44
N PHE A 230 5.15 -0.53 0.25
CA PHE A 230 6.29 -0.97 -0.55
C PHE A 230 7.49 -0.02 -0.39
N VAL A 231 8.61 -0.56 0.07
CA VAL A 231 9.86 0.18 0.26
C VAL A 231 10.96 -0.46 -0.59
N PRO A 232 11.47 0.21 -1.64
CA PRO A 232 12.69 -0.22 -2.31
C PRO A 232 13.88 0.08 -1.39
N VAL A 233 14.38 -0.91 -0.66
CA VAL A 233 15.39 -0.66 0.39
C VAL A 233 16.78 -0.45 -0.19
N SER A 234 17.19 -1.36 -1.08
CA SER A 234 18.46 -1.31 -1.80
C SER A 234 18.35 -2.06 -3.11
N PRO A 235 19.28 -1.90 -4.07
CA PRO A 235 19.20 -2.60 -5.36
C PRO A 235 19.02 -4.13 -5.25
N GLY A 236 19.48 -4.74 -4.15
CA GLY A 236 19.35 -6.17 -3.87
C GLY A 236 18.22 -6.57 -2.91
N LEU A 237 17.45 -5.61 -2.36
CA LEU A 237 16.37 -5.86 -1.40
C LEU A 237 15.19 -4.90 -1.58
N ALA A 238 13.98 -5.46 -1.70
CA ALA A 238 12.73 -4.73 -1.51
C ALA A 238 11.97 -5.24 -0.28
N MET A 239 11.19 -4.38 0.35
CA MET A 239 10.27 -4.72 1.43
C MET A 239 8.82 -4.43 1.02
N MET A 240 7.90 -5.22 1.54
CA MET A 240 6.47 -4.95 1.44
C MET A 240 5.78 -5.24 2.78
N GLY A 241 5.12 -4.24 3.34
CA GLY A 241 4.18 -4.37 4.44
C GLY A 241 2.95 -5.18 4.00
N VAL A 242 2.44 -6.03 4.89
CA VAL A 242 1.17 -6.74 4.71
C VAL A 242 0.41 -6.75 6.04
N GLY A 243 -0.90 -6.49 5.97
CA GLY A 243 -1.73 -6.21 7.14
C GLY A 243 -3.03 -5.53 6.73
N LEU A 244 -3.23 -4.28 7.17
CA LEU A 244 -4.49 -3.55 7.01
C LEU A 244 -4.81 -3.16 5.55
N ARG A 245 -3.81 -2.79 4.75
CA ARG A 245 -4.00 -2.18 3.41
C ARG A 245 -3.48 -3.04 2.27
N SER A 246 -2.34 -3.69 2.46
CA SER A 246 -1.77 -4.65 1.52
C SER A 246 -1.84 -6.07 2.04
N THR A 247 -1.94 -7.03 1.12
CA THR A 247 -2.14 -8.44 1.43
C THR A 247 -0.93 -9.29 1.05
N TYR A 248 -0.78 -10.44 1.72
CA TYR A 248 0.23 -11.43 1.33
C TYR A 248 0.03 -11.95 -0.10
N VAL A 249 -1.22 -11.99 -0.58
CA VAL A 249 -1.55 -12.34 -1.98
C VAL A 249 -0.95 -11.31 -2.94
N GLY A 250 -1.01 -10.02 -2.61
CA GLY A 250 -0.32 -8.96 -3.35
C GLY A 250 1.19 -9.21 -3.46
N ALA A 251 1.83 -9.55 -2.34
CA ALA A 251 3.25 -9.91 -2.31
C ALA A 251 3.57 -11.13 -3.19
N GLN A 252 2.72 -12.18 -3.15
CA GLN A 252 2.85 -13.35 -4.02
C GLN A 252 2.65 -13.02 -5.50
N TYR A 253 1.70 -12.15 -5.83
CA TYR A 253 1.48 -11.69 -7.21
C TYR A 253 2.77 -11.04 -7.75
N LEU A 254 3.38 -10.11 -7.00
CA LEU A 254 4.63 -9.46 -7.39
C LEU A 254 5.77 -10.46 -7.68
N MET A 255 5.94 -11.48 -6.83
CA MET A 255 6.94 -12.54 -7.04
C MET A 255 6.61 -13.44 -8.23
N SER A 256 5.35 -13.90 -8.34
CA SER A 256 4.91 -14.84 -9.36
C SER A 256 4.98 -14.27 -10.78
N LYS A 257 4.90 -12.95 -10.90
CA LYS A 257 4.95 -12.20 -12.16
C LYS A 257 6.33 -11.58 -12.44
N ASP A 258 7.33 -11.82 -11.59
CA ASP A 258 8.68 -11.21 -11.69
C ASP A 258 8.62 -9.67 -11.82
N LEU A 259 7.82 -9.02 -10.96
CA LEU A 259 7.60 -7.58 -11.01
C LEU A 259 8.54 -6.78 -10.12
N LEU A 260 9.29 -7.44 -9.23
CA LEU A 260 10.16 -6.76 -8.26
C LEU A 260 11.52 -6.36 -8.85
N GLY A 261 12.18 -7.29 -9.57
CA GLY A 261 13.50 -7.09 -10.16
C GLY A 261 14.63 -6.98 -9.13
N THR A 262 14.47 -7.61 -7.96
CA THR A 262 15.46 -7.63 -6.87
C THR A 262 15.71 -9.05 -6.38
N ARG A 263 16.92 -9.29 -5.87
CA ARG A 263 17.37 -10.61 -5.39
C ARG A 263 16.67 -11.06 -4.11
N ARG A 264 16.35 -10.15 -3.21
CA ARG A 264 15.70 -10.43 -1.92
C ARG A 264 14.40 -9.66 -1.78
N PHE A 265 13.39 -10.30 -1.21
CA PHE A 265 12.10 -9.68 -0.93
C PHE A 265 11.65 -10.02 0.48
N ALA A 266 11.56 -9.00 1.33
CA ALA A 266 11.14 -9.15 2.72
C ALA A 266 9.67 -8.71 2.88
N VAL A 267 8.80 -9.67 3.21
CA VAL A 267 7.39 -9.41 3.48
C VAL A 267 7.23 -9.15 4.98
N VAL A 268 6.96 -7.89 5.35
CA VAL A 268 6.86 -7.40 6.73
C VAL A 268 5.40 -7.47 7.18
N LYS A 269 5.13 -8.31 8.17
CA LYS A 269 3.79 -8.74 8.58
C LYS A 269 3.31 -7.96 9.80
N ASP A 270 2.31 -7.09 9.60
CA ASP A 270 1.47 -6.58 10.68
C ASP A 270 0.37 -7.58 11.00
N CYS A 271 0.64 -8.37 12.03
CA CYS A 271 -0.21 -9.48 12.43
C CYS A 271 -1.35 -9.00 13.32
N PHE A 272 -1.06 -8.18 14.33
CA PHE A 272 -1.97 -7.97 15.46
C PHE A 272 -2.40 -6.53 15.68
N ASP A 273 -1.70 -5.55 15.13
CA ASP A 273 -1.99 -4.14 15.40
C ASP A 273 -3.04 -3.61 14.42
N GLN A 274 -2.76 -3.71 13.11
CA GLN A 274 -3.66 -3.33 12.01
C GLN A 274 -4.41 -2.01 12.26
N HIS A 275 -3.70 -1.03 12.82
CA HIS A 275 -4.28 0.24 13.26
C HIS A 275 -4.18 1.30 12.15
N GLN A 276 -5.16 2.21 12.08
CA GLN A 276 -5.22 3.23 11.04
C GLN A 276 -4.02 4.17 11.05
N ASP A 277 -3.53 4.60 12.22
CA ASP A 277 -2.33 5.46 12.35
C ASP A 277 -1.02 4.79 11.88
N ARG A 278 -1.04 3.47 11.69
CA ARG A 278 0.09 2.64 11.27
C ARG A 278 -0.31 1.73 10.11
N MET A 279 -1.20 2.24 9.26
CA MET A 279 -1.85 1.48 8.19
C MET A 279 -0.89 0.92 7.13
N HIS A 280 0.27 1.55 6.97
CA HIS A 280 1.31 1.17 6.01
C HIS A 280 2.69 1.02 6.66
N LEU A 281 3.58 0.27 6.02
CA LEU A 281 4.97 0.13 6.46
C LEU A 281 5.71 1.48 6.57
N ASP A 282 5.55 2.38 5.60
CA ASP A 282 6.21 3.70 5.59
C ASP A 282 5.75 4.65 6.71
N CYS A 283 4.69 4.29 7.43
CA CYS A 283 4.20 5.02 8.59
C CYS A 283 4.96 4.65 9.87
N THR A 284 5.71 3.53 9.87
CA THR A 284 6.44 3.00 11.04
C THR A 284 7.92 2.72 10.76
N PHE A 285 8.34 2.79 9.50
CA PHE A 285 9.69 2.50 9.05
C PHE A 285 10.09 3.35 7.84
N SER A 286 11.31 3.91 7.84
CA SER A 286 11.88 4.47 6.61
C SER A 286 13.40 4.35 6.56
N VAL A 287 13.94 4.31 5.33
CA VAL A 287 15.37 4.21 5.05
C VAL A 287 15.96 5.62 4.95
N LEU A 288 16.85 5.98 5.87
CA LEU A 288 17.57 7.26 5.84
C LEU A 288 18.84 7.18 5.00
N HIS A 289 19.51 6.03 5.00
CA HIS A 289 20.72 5.73 4.23
C HIS A 289 20.88 4.20 4.10
N ASP A 290 21.82 3.69 3.28
CA ASP A 290 21.94 2.26 2.88
C ASP A 290 21.79 1.21 4.00
N LYS A 291 22.26 1.52 5.21
CA LYS A 291 22.14 0.66 6.41
C LYS A 291 21.72 1.45 7.65
N LEU A 292 20.99 2.54 7.45
CA LEU A 292 20.46 3.40 8.52
C LEU A 292 18.98 3.60 8.31
N VAL A 293 18.19 3.23 9.31
CA VAL A 293 16.73 3.28 9.26
C VAL A 293 16.18 3.95 10.50
N VAL A 294 14.99 4.52 10.37
CA VAL A 294 14.15 4.84 11.53
C VAL A 294 13.09 3.76 11.70
N LEU A 295 12.74 3.49 12.95
CA LEU A 295 11.74 2.50 13.32
C LEU A 295 10.92 3.04 14.49
N ASP A 296 9.60 2.98 14.40
CA ASP A 296 8.69 3.27 15.52
C ASP A 296 8.95 2.32 16.69
N ASP A 297 9.11 2.84 17.90
CA ASP A 297 9.38 2.03 19.09
C ASP A 297 8.19 1.14 19.48
N TYR A 298 6.97 1.54 19.14
CA TYR A 298 5.75 0.77 19.40
C TYR A 298 5.78 -0.58 18.67
N ILE A 299 6.24 -0.61 17.42
CA ILE A 299 6.25 -1.84 16.61
C ILE A 299 7.34 -2.84 17.00
N CYS A 300 8.11 -2.53 18.04
CA CYS A 300 9.13 -3.39 18.61
C CYS A 300 8.63 -4.20 19.82
N SER A 301 7.35 -4.09 20.20
CA SER A 301 6.81 -4.80 21.36
C SER A 301 5.31 -5.06 21.28
N GLY A 302 4.83 -5.98 22.12
CA GLY A 302 3.39 -6.24 22.29
C GLY A 302 2.67 -6.61 20.99
N MET A 303 1.46 -6.07 20.80
CA MET A 303 0.69 -6.22 19.57
C MET A 303 1.33 -5.50 18.37
N GLY A 304 2.22 -4.54 18.62
CA GLY A 304 2.96 -3.82 17.59
C GLY A 304 4.01 -4.69 16.88
N LEU A 305 4.40 -5.85 17.42
CA LEU A 305 5.43 -6.69 16.82
C LEU A 305 5.14 -7.02 15.35
N ARG A 306 6.12 -6.75 14.49
CA ARG A 306 6.12 -7.13 13.08
C ARG A 306 7.04 -8.32 12.84
N TYR A 307 6.70 -9.14 11.85
CA TYR A 307 7.49 -10.33 11.49
C TYR A 307 7.84 -10.34 10.01
N VAL A 308 8.99 -10.91 9.64
CA VAL A 308 9.49 -10.96 8.27
C VAL A 308 9.46 -12.39 7.75
N ASP A 309 8.83 -12.55 6.59
CA ASP A 309 9.07 -13.67 5.71
C ASP A 309 10.05 -13.21 4.61
N GLU A 310 11.25 -13.79 4.58
CA GLU A 310 12.31 -13.40 3.65
C GLU A 310 12.41 -14.39 2.49
N TRP A 311 12.10 -13.87 1.31
CA TRP A 311 12.14 -14.57 0.04
C TRP A 311 13.39 -14.21 -0.75
N ILE A 312 13.90 -15.16 -1.51
CA ILE A 312 15.12 -14.98 -2.29
C ILE A 312 14.97 -15.55 -3.71
N ASP A 313 15.25 -14.73 -4.73
CA ASP A 313 15.13 -15.09 -6.15
C ASP A 313 16.29 -16.00 -6.57
N VAL A 314 16.06 -17.31 -6.64
CA VAL A 314 17.08 -18.29 -7.07
C VAL A 314 17.02 -18.58 -8.58
N GLY A 315 16.12 -17.94 -9.31
CA GLY A 315 15.84 -18.20 -10.71
C GLY A 315 14.98 -19.43 -10.96
N ALA A 316 14.25 -19.41 -12.08
CA ALA A 316 13.28 -20.44 -12.45
C ALA A 316 13.88 -21.86 -12.50
N ASP A 317 15.12 -22.01 -12.95
CA ASP A 317 15.74 -23.32 -13.09
C ASP A 317 16.19 -23.93 -11.77
N ALA A 318 16.57 -23.10 -10.79
CA ALA A 318 16.86 -23.58 -9.44
C ALA A 318 15.56 -23.94 -8.71
N VAL A 319 14.48 -23.17 -8.89
CA VAL A 319 13.15 -23.50 -8.36
C VAL A 319 12.66 -24.86 -8.84
N LYS A 320 12.79 -25.17 -10.15
CA LYS A 320 12.42 -26.50 -10.69
C LYS A 320 13.19 -27.66 -10.07
N LYS A 321 14.41 -27.40 -9.59
CA LYS A 321 15.31 -28.39 -8.95
C LYS A 321 15.23 -28.34 -7.42
N ALA A 322 14.38 -27.48 -6.86
CA ALA A 322 14.23 -27.33 -5.43
C ALA A 322 13.76 -28.65 -4.79
N LYS A 323 14.18 -28.87 -3.54
CA LYS A 323 13.73 -30.01 -2.74
C LYS A 323 12.21 -29.98 -2.61
N SER A 324 11.58 -31.15 -2.48
CA SER A 324 10.11 -31.24 -2.33
C SER A 324 9.56 -30.52 -1.09
N SER A 325 10.42 -30.23 -0.11
CA SER A 325 10.13 -29.49 1.12
C SER A 325 10.21 -27.96 0.95
N ALA A 326 10.74 -27.49 -0.18
CA ALA A 326 10.89 -26.08 -0.46
C ALA A 326 9.55 -25.38 -0.66
N VAL A 327 9.48 -24.16 -0.15
CA VAL A 327 8.38 -23.24 -0.41
C VAL A 327 8.84 -22.29 -1.50
N THR A 328 8.08 -22.20 -2.59
CA THR A 328 8.48 -21.47 -3.79
C THR A 328 7.35 -20.58 -4.30
N CYS A 329 7.67 -19.39 -4.83
CA CYS A 329 6.72 -18.50 -5.50
C CYS A 329 7.39 -17.80 -6.68
N GLY A 330 6.96 -18.10 -7.91
CA GLY A 330 7.68 -17.64 -9.11
C GLY A 330 9.12 -18.14 -9.11
N ASN A 331 10.09 -17.21 -9.18
CA ASN A 331 11.52 -17.53 -9.10
C ASN A 331 12.07 -17.56 -7.66
N TYR A 332 11.22 -17.26 -6.67
CA TYR A 332 11.64 -17.09 -5.29
C TYR A 332 11.47 -18.37 -4.47
N VAL A 333 12.35 -18.56 -3.49
CA VAL A 333 12.20 -19.52 -2.40
C VAL A 333 12.14 -18.80 -1.06
N LEU A 334 11.34 -19.31 -0.12
CA LEU A 334 11.26 -18.76 1.23
C LEU A 334 12.44 -19.27 2.04
N ALA A 335 13.33 -18.36 2.45
CA ALA A 335 14.58 -18.71 3.14
C ALA A 335 14.45 -18.59 4.67
N LYS A 336 13.81 -17.52 5.15
CA LYS A 336 13.47 -17.32 6.56
C LYS A 336 11.99 -16.99 6.68
N ALA A 337 11.35 -17.45 7.74
CA ALA A 337 9.94 -17.21 7.99
C ALA A 337 9.71 -16.70 9.41
N ASN A 338 8.79 -15.77 9.58
CA ASN A 338 8.35 -15.25 10.87
C ASN A 338 9.48 -14.73 11.79
N VAL A 339 10.50 -14.10 11.24
CA VAL A 339 11.59 -13.48 12.02
C VAL A 339 11.12 -12.13 12.54
N GLU A 340 11.27 -11.82 13.83
CA GLU A 340 10.89 -10.51 14.36
C GLU A 340 11.60 -9.38 13.57
N PHE A 341 10.87 -8.34 13.16
CA PHE A 341 11.38 -7.35 12.19
C PHE A 341 12.60 -6.60 12.69
N GLN A 342 12.64 -6.18 13.95
CA GLN A 342 13.80 -5.51 14.53
C GLN A 342 15.01 -6.46 14.61
N GLN A 343 14.79 -7.72 15.00
CA GLN A 343 15.83 -8.75 14.95
C GLN A 343 16.34 -8.94 13.52
N TRP A 344 15.44 -9.04 12.54
CA TRP A 344 15.79 -9.20 11.13
C TRP A 344 16.62 -8.02 10.61
N LEU A 345 16.27 -6.78 10.97
CA LEU A 345 17.05 -5.59 10.63
C LEU A 345 18.47 -5.66 11.23
N SER A 346 18.57 -6.03 12.50
CA SER A 346 19.85 -6.16 13.20
C SER A 346 20.75 -7.25 12.58
N GLU A 347 20.19 -8.42 12.29
CA GLU A 347 20.88 -9.53 11.61
C GLU A 347 21.37 -9.16 10.19
N ASN A 348 20.69 -8.20 9.55
CA ASN A 348 21.03 -7.69 8.22
C ASN A 348 21.92 -6.44 8.23
N GLY A 349 22.46 -6.09 9.41
CA GLY A 349 23.45 -5.04 9.58
C GLY A 349 22.87 -3.62 9.56
N TYR A 350 21.57 -3.45 9.74
CA TYR A 350 20.97 -2.12 9.82
C TYR A 350 21.23 -1.49 11.18
N THR A 351 21.64 -0.22 11.17
CA THR A 351 21.60 0.66 12.33
C THR A 351 20.20 1.24 12.46
N ILE A 352 19.58 1.06 13.63
CA ILE A 352 18.20 1.44 13.89
C ILE A 352 18.19 2.66 14.81
N VAL A 353 17.60 3.76 14.36
CA VAL A 353 17.22 4.90 15.20
C VAL A 353 15.76 4.67 15.61
N ARG A 354 15.52 4.36 16.88
CA ARG A 354 14.17 4.11 17.39
C ARG A 354 13.49 5.43 17.70
N ILE A 355 12.42 5.74 16.98
CA ILE A 355 11.65 6.97 17.13
C ILE A 355 10.55 6.74 18.18
N PRO A 356 10.36 7.65 19.15
CA PRO A 356 9.24 7.56 20.09
C PRO A 356 7.90 7.49 19.37
N HIS A 357 6.98 6.67 19.86
CA HIS A 357 5.67 6.50 19.23
C HIS A 357 4.90 7.81 19.04
N GLU A 358 4.99 8.74 19.98
CA GLU A 358 4.38 10.08 19.87
C GLU A 358 4.89 10.88 18.66
N TYR A 359 6.13 10.63 18.22
CA TYR A 359 6.69 11.25 17.02
C TYR A 359 6.24 10.50 15.77
N GLN A 360 6.00 9.18 15.85
CA GLN A 360 5.35 8.43 14.78
C GLN A 360 3.95 8.98 14.49
N LEU A 361 3.15 9.25 15.53
CA LEU A 361 1.82 9.87 15.38
C LEU A 361 1.87 11.27 14.76
N ALA A 362 3.01 11.95 14.85
CA ALA A 362 3.30 13.20 14.15
C ALA A 362 4.00 13.00 12.78
N TYR A 363 3.89 11.80 12.20
CA TYR A 363 4.47 11.38 10.91
C TYR A 363 6.01 11.36 10.86
N GLY A 364 6.69 11.29 12.01
CA GLY A 364 8.15 11.30 12.13
C GLY A 364 8.86 10.12 11.46
N CYS A 365 8.15 9.00 11.23
CA CYS A 365 8.69 7.87 10.48
C CYS A 365 8.50 8.01 8.96
N ASN A 366 7.54 8.81 8.49
CA ASN A 366 7.17 8.95 7.08
C ASN A 366 8.05 10.00 6.37
N ASN A 367 9.35 9.70 6.29
CA ASN A 367 10.36 10.59 5.73
C ASN A 367 10.58 10.29 4.24
N LEU A 368 10.77 11.35 3.42
CA LEU A 368 11.09 11.21 2.00
C LEU A 368 12.60 11.31 1.79
N ASN A 369 13.23 10.19 1.42
CA ASN A 369 14.65 10.15 1.08
C ASN A 369 14.86 10.52 -0.41
N LEU A 370 15.64 11.57 -0.68
CA LEU A 370 15.96 12.02 -2.03
C LEU A 370 17.31 11.46 -2.54
N GLY A 371 17.98 10.63 -1.75
CA GLY A 371 19.37 10.24 -1.92
C GLY A 371 20.32 11.41 -1.72
N ASN A 372 21.59 11.24 -2.09
CA ASN A 372 22.63 12.26 -1.88
C ASN A 372 22.66 12.82 -0.45
N ASN A 373 22.45 11.95 0.55
CA ASN A 373 22.37 12.29 1.97
C ASN A 373 21.20 13.23 2.36
N CYS A 374 20.22 13.46 1.50
CA CYS A 374 19.11 14.39 1.77
C CYS A 374 17.83 13.63 2.10
N VAL A 375 17.27 13.91 3.29
CA VAL A 375 16.01 13.33 3.76
C VAL A 375 15.10 14.44 4.25
N LEU A 376 13.85 14.42 3.77
CA LEU A 376 12.84 15.40 4.14
C LEU A 376 11.89 14.81 5.20
N SER A 377 11.56 15.62 6.21
CA SER A 377 10.63 15.28 7.28
C SER A 377 9.65 16.40 7.56
N VAL A 378 8.44 16.08 8.00
CA VAL A 378 7.41 17.06 8.41
C VAL A 378 7.45 17.37 9.91
N HIS A 379 8.35 16.74 10.67
CA HIS A 379 8.37 16.86 12.11
C HIS A 379 9.76 17.27 12.60
N GLN A 380 9.93 18.56 12.92
CA GLN A 380 11.20 19.11 13.38
C GLN A 380 11.77 18.38 14.62
N PRO A 381 10.98 18.03 15.66
CA PRO A 381 11.49 17.24 16.79
C PRO A 381 12.08 15.89 16.39
N THR A 382 11.53 15.23 15.36
CA THR A 382 12.11 13.98 14.83
C THR A 382 13.46 14.23 14.19
N VAL A 383 13.62 15.32 13.42
CA VAL A 383 14.92 15.71 12.85
C VAL A 383 15.97 15.92 13.94
N ASP A 384 15.61 16.66 14.98
CA ASP A 384 16.51 16.96 16.09
C ASP A 384 16.86 15.69 16.88
N PHE A 385 15.88 14.82 17.11
CA PHE A 385 16.05 13.53 17.77
C PHE A 385 17.03 12.63 17.00
N ILE A 386 16.85 12.46 15.68
CA ILE A 386 17.75 11.66 14.86
C ILE A 386 19.18 12.19 14.95
N LYS A 387 19.39 13.51 14.88
CA LYS A 387 20.72 14.11 14.97
C LYS A 387 21.41 13.89 16.32
N ALA A 388 20.62 13.81 17.39
CA ALA A 388 21.11 13.58 18.75
C ALA A 388 21.29 12.08 19.08
N ASP A 389 20.71 11.18 18.29
CA ASP A 389 20.72 9.75 18.57
C ASP A 389 22.15 9.16 18.50
N PRO A 390 22.61 8.43 19.53
CA PRO A 390 23.95 7.84 19.56
C PRO A 390 24.22 6.85 18.42
N ALA A 391 23.22 6.08 17.98
CA ALA A 391 23.36 5.12 16.89
C ALA A 391 23.55 5.87 15.56
N TYR A 392 22.79 6.95 15.33
CA TYR A 392 22.99 7.84 14.18
C TYR A 392 24.39 8.48 14.17
N ILE A 393 24.85 9.02 15.29
CA ILE A 393 26.18 9.65 15.40
C ILE A 393 27.28 8.63 15.11
N SER A 394 27.16 7.41 15.67
CA SER A 394 28.09 6.31 15.42
C SER A 394 28.10 5.88 13.94
N TYR A 395 26.91 5.79 13.33
CA TYR A 395 26.75 5.49 11.91
C TYR A 395 27.45 6.52 11.02
N CYS A 396 27.23 7.81 11.28
CA CYS A 396 27.82 8.89 10.49
C CYS A 396 29.35 8.86 10.55
N LYS A 397 29.93 8.61 11.74
CA LYS A 397 31.38 8.45 11.91
C LYS A 397 31.92 7.26 11.11
N SER A 398 31.23 6.12 11.18
CA SER A 398 31.65 4.87 10.54
C SER A 398 31.52 4.89 9.01
N ASN A 399 30.60 5.72 8.48
CA ASN A 399 30.33 5.84 7.05
C ASN A 399 30.93 7.12 6.42
N ASN A 400 31.85 7.80 7.11
CA ASN A 400 32.52 9.01 6.62
C ASN A 400 31.54 10.13 6.20
N LEU A 401 30.52 10.36 7.03
CA LEU A 401 29.54 11.45 6.89
C LEU A 401 29.83 12.52 7.97
N PRO A 402 30.88 13.36 7.82
CA PRO A 402 31.33 14.27 8.88
C PRO A 402 30.29 15.33 9.26
N ASN A 403 29.40 15.69 8.32
CA ASN A 403 28.31 16.63 8.54
C ASN A 403 26.96 15.93 8.80
N GLY A 404 26.95 14.59 8.86
CA GLY A 404 25.73 13.79 8.86
C GLY A 404 24.93 13.90 7.55
N LEU A 405 23.69 13.44 7.62
CA LEU A 405 22.67 13.63 6.59
C LEU A 405 22.10 15.06 6.64
N ASP A 406 21.75 15.57 5.46
CA ASP A 406 20.94 16.77 5.29
C ASP A 406 19.48 16.45 5.58
N LEU A 407 19.14 16.42 6.87
CA LEU A 407 17.78 16.23 7.36
C LEU A 407 17.05 17.57 7.36
N VAL A 408 16.07 17.72 6.47
CA VAL A 408 15.36 18.97 6.19
C VAL A 408 13.92 18.89 6.70
N TYR A 409 13.54 19.84 7.54
CA TYR A 409 12.14 20.04 7.92
C TYR A 409 11.38 20.78 6.80
N VAL A 410 10.22 20.27 6.43
CA VAL A 410 9.33 20.87 5.43
C VAL A 410 7.96 21.13 6.08
N PRO A 411 7.53 22.40 6.20
CA PRO A 411 6.17 22.71 6.63
C PRO A 411 5.14 22.08 5.70
N PHE A 412 4.27 21.25 6.25
CA PHE A 412 3.35 20.41 5.45
C PHE A 412 1.98 20.23 6.08
N ARG A 413 1.62 21.10 7.04
CA ARG A 413 0.44 20.94 7.88
C ARG A 413 -0.87 20.96 7.09
N GLY A 414 -0.93 21.70 5.99
CA GLY A 414 -2.09 21.72 5.10
C GLY A 414 -2.48 20.34 4.57
N ILE A 415 -1.50 19.45 4.38
CA ILE A 415 -1.70 18.08 3.89
C ILE A 415 -1.68 17.05 5.01
N THR A 416 -0.91 17.24 6.09
CA THR A 416 -0.90 16.24 7.19
C THR A 416 -2.24 16.05 7.88
N ARG A 417 -3.14 17.06 7.82
CA ARG A 417 -4.55 16.94 8.23
C ARG A 417 -5.35 15.88 7.45
N MET A 418 -4.81 15.35 6.37
CA MET A 418 -5.45 14.37 5.50
C MET A 418 -4.95 12.93 5.76
N TYR A 419 -4.29 12.64 6.89
CA TYR A 419 -3.66 11.34 7.20
C TYR A 419 -2.42 10.97 6.36
N GLY A 420 -1.52 11.92 6.09
CA GLY A 420 -0.25 11.57 5.43
C GLY A 420 0.83 12.66 5.39
N SER A 421 2.05 12.28 5.03
CA SER A 421 3.24 13.14 5.04
C SER A 421 3.89 13.20 3.64
N LEU A 422 5.11 13.72 3.54
CA LEU A 422 5.86 13.94 2.29
C LEU A 422 6.06 12.66 1.50
N HIS A 423 6.31 11.53 2.17
CA HIS A 423 6.50 10.24 1.49
C HIS A 423 5.16 9.74 0.91
N CYS A 424 4.06 9.83 1.67
CA CYS A 424 2.71 9.54 1.19
C CYS A 424 2.30 10.44 0.01
N ALA A 425 2.61 11.74 0.10
CA ALA A 425 2.22 12.76 -0.88
C ALA A 425 3.09 12.77 -2.16
N SER A 426 4.05 11.85 -2.27
CA SER A 426 4.96 11.80 -3.40
C SER A 426 5.12 10.39 -3.95
N GLN A 427 5.20 10.28 -5.27
CA GLN A 427 5.68 9.10 -5.97
C GLN A 427 7.00 9.43 -6.66
N VAL A 428 8.10 8.89 -6.15
CA VAL A 428 9.35 8.90 -6.92
C VAL A 428 9.19 7.91 -8.08
N VAL A 429 9.44 8.32 -9.30
CA VAL A 429 9.23 7.46 -10.50
C VAL A 429 10.56 6.98 -11.06
N TYR A 430 11.61 7.77 -10.85
CA TYR A 430 12.95 7.44 -11.29
C TYR A 430 13.95 7.87 -10.24
N ARG A 431 14.72 6.88 -9.75
CA ARG A 431 15.96 7.09 -9.02
C ARG A 431 17.12 6.72 -9.94
N THR A 432 18.21 7.48 -9.89
CA THR A 432 19.42 7.16 -10.66
C THR A 432 19.98 5.82 -10.15
N PRO A 433 20.01 4.76 -10.98
CA PRO A 433 20.52 3.48 -10.52
C PRO A 433 22.00 3.57 -10.15
N LEU A 434 22.41 2.83 -9.12
CA LEU A 434 23.83 2.66 -8.80
C LEU A 434 24.59 2.01 -9.96
N ALA A 435 25.91 2.17 -9.95
CA ALA A 435 26.79 1.49 -10.90
C ALA A 435 26.59 -0.05 -10.83
N PRO A 436 26.69 -0.78 -11.96
CA PRO A 436 26.41 -2.23 -11.99
C PRO A 436 27.19 -3.05 -10.96
N ALA A 437 28.43 -2.66 -10.64
CA ALA A 437 29.24 -3.32 -9.62
C ALA A 437 28.65 -3.17 -8.20
N ALA A 438 28.12 -1.99 -7.87
CA ALA A 438 27.48 -1.74 -6.59
C ALA A 438 26.13 -2.46 -6.47
N VAL A 439 25.33 -2.46 -7.56
CA VAL A 439 24.11 -3.27 -7.64
C VAL A 439 24.41 -4.74 -7.37
N LYS A 440 25.42 -5.30 -8.04
CA LYS A 440 25.85 -6.68 -7.86
C LYS A 440 26.29 -6.97 -6.43
N ALA A 441 26.99 -6.03 -5.78
CA ALA A 441 27.38 -6.17 -4.37
C ALA A 441 26.16 -6.24 -3.45
N CYS A 442 25.13 -5.41 -3.67
CA CYS A 442 23.88 -5.49 -2.93
C CYS A 442 23.15 -6.83 -3.15
N GLU A 443 23.14 -7.34 -4.39
CA GLU A 443 22.52 -8.64 -4.71
C GLU A 443 23.27 -9.80 -4.03
N GLN A 444 24.60 -9.71 -3.91
CA GLN A 444 25.44 -10.71 -3.24
C GLN A 444 25.18 -10.80 -1.73
N GLU A 445 24.61 -9.78 -1.09
CA GLU A 445 24.12 -9.92 0.30
C GLU A 445 23.06 -11.02 0.42
N GLY A 446 22.36 -11.35 -0.66
CA GLY A 446 21.43 -12.47 -0.73
C GLY A 446 22.11 -13.85 -0.71
N ASP A 447 23.38 -13.97 -1.06
CA ASP A 447 24.04 -15.28 -1.16
C ASP A 447 24.12 -15.97 0.21
N GLY A 448 24.26 -15.20 1.30
CA GLY A 448 24.17 -15.73 2.66
C GLY A 448 22.79 -16.32 2.98
N VAL A 449 21.73 -15.64 2.54
CA VAL A 449 20.34 -16.09 2.70
C VAL A 449 20.07 -17.34 1.83
N ALA A 450 20.65 -17.40 0.63
CA ALA A 450 20.58 -18.58 -0.24
C ALA A 450 21.25 -19.80 0.41
N ALA A 451 22.43 -19.61 1.01
CA ALA A 451 23.16 -20.67 1.70
C ALA A 451 22.36 -21.24 2.90
N ILE A 452 21.61 -20.40 3.62
CA ILE A 452 20.70 -20.85 4.69
C ILE A 452 19.64 -21.79 4.11
N TYR A 453 19.01 -21.39 3.01
CA TYR A 453 18.00 -22.22 2.34
C TYR A 453 18.60 -23.53 1.80
N GLU A 454 19.74 -23.50 1.11
CA GLU A 454 20.38 -24.69 0.56
C GLU A 454 20.72 -25.72 1.65
N LYS A 455 21.23 -25.24 2.78
CA LYS A 455 21.56 -26.04 3.97
C LYS A 455 20.32 -26.69 4.57
N ASN A 456 19.27 -25.92 4.82
CA ASN A 456 18.11 -26.39 5.59
C ASN A 456 17.06 -27.10 4.72
N GLY A 457 16.90 -26.68 3.46
CA GLY A 457 15.90 -27.20 2.51
C GLY A 457 14.44 -26.91 2.88
N GLU A 458 14.19 -26.34 4.05
CA GLU A 458 12.91 -25.90 4.61
C GLU A 458 13.10 -24.49 5.17
N PRO A 459 12.08 -23.62 5.14
CA PRO A 459 12.16 -22.34 5.82
C PRO A 459 12.25 -22.54 7.33
N VAL A 460 13.08 -21.72 7.99
CA VAL A 460 13.30 -21.76 9.42
C VAL A 460 12.90 -20.44 10.07
N ASP A 461 12.59 -20.48 11.36
CA ASP A 461 12.43 -19.28 12.17
C ASP A 461 13.79 -18.59 12.44
N ALA A 462 13.76 -17.51 13.23
CA ALA A 462 14.95 -16.76 13.62
C ALA A 462 16.01 -17.61 14.37
N ALA A 463 15.60 -18.68 15.06
CA ALA A 463 16.45 -19.58 15.82
C ALA A 463 16.87 -20.85 15.04
N GLY A 464 16.51 -20.96 13.76
CA GLY A 464 16.76 -22.17 12.96
C GLY A 464 15.83 -23.34 13.30
N LYS A 465 14.75 -23.11 14.07
CA LYS A 465 13.79 -24.12 14.50
C LYS A 465 12.69 -24.32 13.45
N LYS A 466 12.08 -25.52 13.50
CA LYS A 466 10.86 -25.83 12.76
C LYS A 466 9.64 -25.25 13.48
N PHE A 467 8.61 -24.89 12.73
CA PHE A 467 7.35 -24.42 13.29
C PHE A 467 6.53 -25.59 13.88
N ASP A 468 6.04 -25.40 15.10
CA ASP A 468 5.20 -26.40 15.81
C ASP A 468 3.72 -26.31 15.41
N CYS A 469 3.29 -25.11 15.03
CA CYS A 469 1.89 -24.81 14.73
C CYS A 469 1.76 -23.59 13.81
N VAL A 470 0.55 -23.36 13.31
CA VAL A 470 0.23 -22.20 12.47
C VAL A 470 -0.92 -21.43 13.09
N ILE A 471 -0.77 -20.12 13.18
CA ILE A 471 -1.81 -19.17 13.58
C ILE A 471 -2.24 -18.42 12.33
N TYR A 472 -3.53 -18.53 12.01
CA TYR A 472 -4.13 -17.79 10.91
C TYR A 472 -4.79 -16.51 11.43
N ILE A 473 -4.38 -15.39 10.87
CA ILE A 473 -4.94 -14.07 11.14
C ILE A 473 -5.90 -13.73 9.99
N PRO A 474 -7.11 -13.24 10.27
CA PRO A 474 -7.99 -12.76 9.22
C PRO A 474 -7.35 -11.56 8.51
N SER A 475 -7.40 -11.53 7.18
CA SER A 475 -6.85 -10.44 6.35
C SER A 475 -7.74 -9.21 6.31
N SER A 476 -9.05 -9.39 6.56
CA SER A 476 -9.99 -8.30 6.78
C SER A 476 -11.28 -8.84 7.43
N VAL A 477 -12.10 -7.92 7.94
CA VAL A 477 -13.48 -8.22 8.35
C VAL A 477 -14.28 -8.74 7.17
N ASP A 478 -14.04 -8.16 5.99
CA ASP A 478 -14.68 -8.50 4.72
C ASP A 478 -14.37 -9.95 4.30
N ASP A 479 -13.15 -10.43 4.53
CA ASP A 479 -12.79 -11.83 4.25
C ASP A 479 -13.51 -12.82 5.20
N LEU A 480 -13.81 -12.38 6.43
CA LEU A 480 -14.68 -13.13 7.34
C LEU A 480 -16.14 -13.08 6.88
N ILE A 481 -16.62 -11.92 6.46
CA ILE A 481 -17.99 -11.66 5.97
C ILE A 481 -18.28 -12.46 4.69
N ASP A 482 -17.41 -12.37 3.70
CA ASP A 482 -17.52 -13.07 2.41
C ASP A 482 -17.38 -14.59 2.59
N GLY A 483 -16.46 -15.02 3.45
CA GLY A 483 -16.27 -16.43 3.81
C GLY A 483 -17.43 -17.02 4.61
N LEU A 484 -18.20 -16.20 5.35
CA LEU A 484 -19.28 -16.67 6.23
C LEU A 484 -20.69 -16.33 5.71
N LYS A 485 -20.82 -15.47 4.68
CA LYS A 485 -22.09 -14.94 4.15
C LYS A 485 -22.96 -14.25 5.21
N ILE A 486 -22.33 -13.63 6.22
CA ILE A 486 -23.04 -12.92 7.29
C ILE A 486 -23.09 -11.44 6.94
N ASN A 487 -24.28 -10.83 6.94
CA ASN A 487 -24.44 -9.39 6.75
C ASN A 487 -24.18 -8.69 8.09
N LEU A 488 -22.91 -8.50 8.43
CA LEU A 488 -22.52 -7.64 9.53
C LEU A 488 -22.51 -6.22 8.99
N ARG A 489 -23.40 -5.37 9.51
CA ARG A 489 -23.28 -3.93 9.30
C ARG A 489 -22.01 -3.47 10.02
N ASP A 490 -20.88 -3.42 9.31
CA ASP A 490 -19.64 -2.72 9.66
C ASP A 490 -19.28 -2.69 11.17
N ASP A 491 -19.27 -3.84 11.86
CA ASP A 491 -18.94 -3.86 13.29
C ASP A 491 -17.43 -4.04 13.51
N ALA A 492 -16.69 -2.93 13.44
CA ALA A 492 -15.26 -2.87 13.69
C ALA A 492 -14.85 -3.37 15.09
N ALA A 493 -15.77 -3.39 16.07
CA ALA A 493 -15.47 -3.88 17.42
C ALA A 493 -15.21 -5.39 17.41
N LEU A 494 -16.01 -6.16 16.67
CA LEU A 494 -15.88 -7.61 16.57
C LEU A 494 -14.52 -8.02 15.97
N SER A 495 -14.01 -7.27 15.01
CA SER A 495 -12.72 -7.55 14.36
C SER A 495 -11.52 -7.35 15.29
N ARG A 496 -11.61 -6.37 16.19
CA ARG A 496 -10.57 -6.12 17.19
C ARG A 496 -10.53 -7.21 18.26
N GLU A 497 -11.69 -7.70 18.69
CA GLU A 497 -11.80 -8.81 19.64
C GLU A 497 -11.15 -10.09 19.09
N ILE A 498 -11.42 -10.39 17.82
CA ILE A 498 -10.83 -11.51 17.09
C ILE A 498 -9.30 -11.46 17.06
N ILE A 499 -8.74 -10.28 16.75
CA ILE A 499 -7.29 -10.10 16.67
C ILE A 499 -6.67 -10.20 18.06
N ALA A 500 -7.35 -9.67 19.09
CA ALA A 500 -6.92 -9.80 20.48
C ALA A 500 -6.89 -11.26 20.95
N ASP A 501 -7.89 -12.08 20.58
CA ASP A 501 -7.91 -13.51 20.90
C ASP A 501 -6.77 -14.27 20.20
N ALA A 502 -6.51 -13.97 18.92
CA ALA A 502 -5.40 -14.56 18.18
C ALA A 502 -4.04 -14.19 18.80
N TYR A 503 -3.90 -12.95 19.26
CA TYR A 503 -2.72 -12.48 19.99
C TYR A 503 -2.57 -13.17 21.36
N GLY A 504 -3.65 -13.33 22.12
CA GLY A 504 -3.63 -14.06 23.40
C GLY A 504 -3.21 -15.53 23.23
N LEU A 505 -3.68 -16.19 22.17
CA LEU A 505 -3.25 -17.54 21.79
C LEU A 505 -1.76 -17.57 21.42
N TYR A 506 -1.30 -16.61 20.63
CA TYR A 506 0.11 -16.47 20.27
C TYR A 506 0.99 -16.35 21.51
N GLN A 507 0.64 -15.47 22.44
CA GLN A 507 1.38 -15.28 23.69
C GLN A 507 1.45 -16.56 24.53
N LYS A 508 0.32 -17.28 24.64
CA LYS A 508 0.27 -18.57 25.35
C LYS A 508 1.23 -19.58 24.72
N LEU A 509 1.16 -19.78 23.41
CA LEU A 509 2.00 -20.73 22.69
C LEU A 509 3.50 -20.43 22.86
N VAL A 510 3.89 -19.15 22.73
CA VAL A 510 5.27 -18.72 22.95
C VAL A 510 5.71 -18.96 24.40
N SER A 511 4.86 -18.68 25.38
CA SER A 511 5.15 -18.94 26.81
C SER A 511 5.34 -20.42 27.14
N GLU A 512 4.70 -21.30 26.37
CA GLU A 512 4.85 -22.76 26.46
C GLU A 512 6.06 -23.29 25.65
N GLY A 513 6.85 -22.40 25.05
CA GLY A 513 8.04 -22.74 24.27
C GLY A 513 7.76 -23.24 22.85
N ARG A 514 6.54 -23.06 22.34
CA ARG A 514 6.18 -23.38 20.95
C ARG A 514 6.63 -22.30 19.98
N VAL A 515 6.87 -22.68 18.73
CA VAL A 515 7.21 -21.79 17.61
C VAL A 515 6.03 -21.72 16.63
N PRO A 516 5.13 -20.73 16.76
CA PRO A 516 4.04 -20.54 15.81
C PRO A 516 4.51 -19.84 14.53
N TYR A 517 4.03 -20.31 13.37
CA TYR A 517 4.06 -19.55 12.12
C TYR A 517 2.78 -18.72 12.00
N ILE A 518 2.92 -17.40 11.84
CA ILE A 518 1.79 -16.49 11.71
C ILE A 518 1.58 -16.14 10.23
N THR A 519 0.36 -16.32 9.73
CA THR A 519 0.00 -16.04 8.33
C THR A 519 -1.48 -15.69 8.18
N TRP A 520 -1.93 -15.35 6.97
CA TRP A 520 -3.31 -14.94 6.72
C TRP A 520 -4.23 -16.09 6.31
N ARG A 521 -5.48 -16.04 6.76
CA ARG A 521 -6.55 -16.95 6.31
C ARG A 521 -7.14 -16.45 5.00
N MET A 522 -7.20 -17.31 3.98
CA MET A 522 -7.99 -17.03 2.77
C MET A 522 -9.47 -17.38 2.97
N PRO A 523 -10.44 -16.64 2.40
CA PRO A 523 -11.88 -16.92 2.55
C PRO A 523 -12.28 -18.34 2.15
N SER A 524 -11.55 -18.91 1.20
CA SER A 524 -11.77 -20.26 0.67
C SER A 524 -11.07 -21.36 1.47
N MET A 525 -10.29 -21.02 2.51
CA MET A 525 -9.71 -22.03 3.41
C MET A 525 -10.81 -22.61 4.31
N PRO A 526 -11.03 -23.94 4.28
CA PRO A 526 -11.85 -24.58 5.29
C PRO A 526 -11.25 -24.27 6.65
N VAL A 527 -12.08 -24.04 7.67
CA VAL A 527 -11.55 -23.83 9.00
C VAL A 527 -10.95 -25.12 9.48
N VAL A 528 -9.64 -25.14 9.39
CA VAL A 528 -8.83 -26.18 9.94
C VAL A 528 -8.79 -25.88 11.43
N SER A 529 -9.51 -26.68 12.23
CA SER A 529 -9.30 -26.73 13.68
C SER A 529 -7.79 -26.82 13.97
N LEU A 530 -7.31 -26.29 15.08
CA LEU A 530 -5.90 -26.37 15.50
C LEU A 530 -5.31 -27.80 15.37
N LYS A 531 -6.15 -28.84 15.53
CA LYS A 531 -5.84 -30.25 15.25
C LYS A 531 -5.43 -30.55 13.80
N GLY A 532 -6.06 -29.90 12.82
CA GLY A 532 -5.70 -30.03 11.41
C GLY A 532 -4.47 -29.20 11.01
N ALA A 533 -4.19 -28.08 11.70
CA ALA A 533 -2.96 -27.30 11.52
C ALA A 533 -1.75 -28.07 12.06
N ALA A 534 -1.90 -28.73 13.21
CA ALA A 534 -0.92 -29.69 13.73
C ALA A 534 -0.71 -30.89 12.78
N LYS A 535 -1.75 -31.33 12.06
CA LYS A 535 -1.64 -32.38 11.03
C LYS A 535 -1.02 -31.94 9.71
N ALA A 536 -0.97 -30.63 9.41
CA ALA A 536 -0.41 -30.14 8.14
C ALA A 536 1.08 -30.44 8.02
N GLY A 537 1.79 -30.59 9.14
CA GLY A 537 3.11 -31.22 9.23
C GLY A 537 4.28 -30.49 8.55
N SER A 538 4.04 -29.54 7.65
CA SER A 538 5.07 -28.68 7.04
C SER A 538 4.51 -27.34 6.53
N LEU A 539 5.34 -26.29 6.57
CA LEU A 539 5.03 -24.94 6.10
C LEU A 539 4.64 -24.90 4.61
N LYS A 540 5.23 -25.79 3.80
CA LYS A 540 4.88 -25.94 2.39
C LYS A 540 3.42 -26.35 2.18
N ALA A 541 2.93 -27.32 2.93
CA ALA A 541 1.54 -27.77 2.82
C ALA A 541 0.51 -26.68 3.19
N VAL A 542 0.93 -25.70 4.00
CA VAL A 542 0.14 -24.53 4.37
C VAL A 542 0.12 -23.51 3.24
N LEU A 543 1.30 -23.13 2.74
CA LEU A 543 1.44 -22.12 1.69
C LEU A 543 0.89 -22.60 0.33
N ASP A 544 1.04 -23.88 -0.02
CA ASP A 544 0.50 -24.46 -1.26
C ASP A 544 -1.05 -24.40 -1.32
N LYS A 545 -1.73 -24.32 -0.17
CA LYS A 545 -3.18 -24.18 -0.11
C LYS A 545 -3.66 -22.75 -0.32
N ILE A 546 -2.83 -21.74 -0.10
CA ILE A 546 -3.23 -20.33 -0.23
C ILE A 546 -3.70 -19.98 -1.65
N PRO A 547 -3.05 -20.44 -2.75
CA PRO A 547 -3.44 -20.09 -4.11
C PRO A 547 -4.44 -21.05 -4.77
N GLN A 548 -4.63 -22.27 -4.24
CA GLN A 548 -5.36 -23.36 -4.93
C GLN A 548 -6.87 -23.45 -4.60
N LEU A 549 -7.39 -22.52 -3.81
CA LEU A 549 -8.73 -22.66 -3.27
C LEU A 549 -9.76 -21.94 -4.14
N THR A 550 -10.67 -22.73 -4.70
CA THR A 550 -11.85 -22.26 -5.44
C THR A 550 -12.74 -21.34 -4.60
N PRO A 551 -13.53 -20.45 -5.25
CA PRO A 551 -14.52 -19.61 -4.57
C PRO A 551 -15.41 -20.46 -3.66
N PHE A 552 -15.48 -20.09 -2.38
CA PHE A 552 -16.38 -20.74 -1.43
C PHE A 552 -17.83 -20.41 -1.79
N THR A 553 -18.69 -21.43 -1.84
CA THR A 553 -20.15 -21.25 -1.93
C THR A 553 -20.77 -21.69 -0.60
N PRO A 554 -21.16 -20.74 0.27
CA PRO A 554 -21.68 -21.05 1.60
C PRO A 554 -22.99 -21.82 1.60
N LYS A 555 -23.16 -22.71 2.59
CA LYS A 555 -24.45 -23.25 3.01
C LYS A 555 -24.96 -22.45 4.21
N ALA A 556 -26.24 -22.10 4.21
CA ALA A 556 -26.88 -21.41 5.33
C ALA A 556 -26.97 -22.30 6.58
N VAL A 557 -26.80 -21.71 7.76
CA VAL A 557 -27.10 -22.34 9.05
C VAL A 557 -28.13 -21.45 9.75
N GLU A 558 -29.31 -22.01 10.02
CA GLU A 558 -30.38 -21.28 10.71
C GLU A 558 -30.06 -21.11 12.21
N GLY A 559 -30.20 -19.88 12.73
CA GLY A 559 -30.18 -19.58 14.17
C GLY A 559 -28.93 -18.88 14.75
N ALA A 560 -28.02 -18.31 13.95
CA ALA A 560 -26.84 -17.63 14.47
C ALA A 560 -27.19 -16.26 15.10
N PRO A 561 -27.21 -16.15 16.43
CA PRO A 561 -26.33 -15.17 17.07
C PRO A 561 -25.78 -15.61 18.45
N ALA A 562 -24.47 -15.54 18.59
CA ALA A 562 -23.68 -15.30 19.81
C ALA A 562 -22.21 -15.23 19.33
N ALA A 563 -21.94 -14.19 18.52
CA ALA A 563 -20.76 -13.75 17.75
C ALA A 563 -19.70 -14.74 17.19
N TYR A 564 -19.72 -16.03 17.49
CA TYR A 564 -18.64 -16.57 18.33
C TYR A 564 -18.70 -18.08 18.59
N THR A 565 -19.75 -18.84 18.26
CA THR A 565 -19.84 -20.23 18.80
C THR A 565 -18.80 -21.22 18.26
N ARG A 566 -17.93 -20.78 17.35
CA ARG A 566 -16.82 -21.51 16.77
C ARG A 566 -16.18 -20.52 15.82
N TYR A 567 -14.87 -20.43 15.76
CA TYR A 567 -14.20 -19.92 14.57
C TYR A 567 -14.37 -20.85 13.33
N LEU A 568 -15.51 -21.57 13.23
CA LEU A 568 -15.89 -22.72 12.39
C LEU A 568 -15.29 -24.11 12.73
N GLY A 569 -15.14 -24.47 14.01
CA GLY A 569 -14.83 -25.88 14.37
C GLY A 569 -14.26 -26.17 15.75
N LEU A 570 -13.74 -25.16 16.45
CA LEU A 570 -13.19 -25.30 17.80
C LEU A 570 -14.21 -24.87 18.85
N GLU A 571 -14.58 -25.78 19.76
CA GLU A 571 -15.30 -25.42 20.99
C GLU A 571 -14.29 -25.06 22.08
N GLN A 572 -14.74 -24.40 23.16
CA GLN A 572 -13.94 -24.05 24.34
C GLN A 572 -13.17 -25.27 24.92
N ALA A 573 -13.66 -26.49 24.68
CA ALA A 573 -13.00 -27.75 25.04
C ALA A 573 -11.72 -28.07 24.23
N ASP A 574 -11.48 -27.47 23.06
CA ASP A 574 -10.28 -27.67 22.25
C ASP A 574 -9.11 -26.72 22.63
N ILE A 575 -9.33 -25.79 23.57
CA ILE A 575 -8.30 -24.85 24.09
C ILE A 575 -7.68 -25.34 25.41
N CYS A 576 -8.24 -26.40 26.01
CA CYS A 576 -7.62 -27.12 27.12
C CYS A 576 -6.72 -28.24 26.59
N VAL A 577 -5.41 -27.93 26.49
CA VAL A 577 -4.39 -28.99 26.51
C VAL A 577 -4.28 -29.44 27.95
N ASP A 578 -4.87 -30.58 28.27
CA ASP A 578 -4.49 -31.33 29.46
C ASP A 578 -3.11 -31.95 29.18
N ILE A 579 -2.13 -31.55 29.99
CA ILE A 579 -0.76 -32.03 29.92
C ILE A 579 -0.75 -33.45 30.49
N LYS A 580 -0.23 -34.40 29.71
CA LYS A 580 0.49 -35.55 30.28
C LYS A 580 1.90 -35.56 29.74
#